data_AF-X1CRT7-F1
#
_entry.id   AF-X1CRT7-F1
#
_cell.length_a   1.000
_cell.length_b   1.000
_cell.length_c   1.000
_cell.angle_alpha   90.00
_cell.angle_beta   90.00
_cell.angle_gamma   90.00
#
_symmetry.space_group_name_H-M   'P 1'
#
loop_
_entity.id
_entity.type
_entity.pdbx_description
1 polymer ?
#
loop_
_entity_poly.entity_id
_entity_poly.type
_entity_poly.pdbx_seq_one_letter_code
_entity_poly.pdbx_strand_id
1 'polypeptide(L)'
;WQSPTGYVDGESKWGSEVDAYDEDVGDEAWTIWKAAYLELTRVALNCDKVRVYVSVSIFGSPNYDVDVYYSGGWHNIHSGESANKEWVEFAVGSTESITAMRLKHNSGGMGNFQWWEADFNQVAAPPSARRIFITQ
;
A
#
# COMPACT_ATOMS: atom_id res chain seq x y z
N TRP A 1 -5.67 -5.21 10.34
CA TRP A 1 -5.55 -3.99 9.53
C TRP A 1 -5.13 -2.86 10.41
N GLN A 2 -4.18 -2.08 9.92
CA GLN A 2 -3.54 -1.00 10.63
C GLN A 2 -3.15 0.02 9.56
N SER A 3 -3.65 1.23 9.71
CA SER A 3 -3.47 2.32 8.74
C SER A 3 -2.01 2.82 8.74
N PRO A 4 -1.54 3.40 7.62
CA PRO A 4 -0.41 4.30 7.62
C PRO A 4 -0.52 5.43 8.67
N THR A 5 0.60 6.09 8.95
CA THR A 5 0.65 7.22 9.91
C THR A 5 1.31 8.47 9.32
N GLY A 6 1.58 8.47 8.01
CA GLY A 6 2.25 9.57 7.32
C GLY A 6 2.48 9.24 5.85
N TYR A 7 2.93 10.21 5.08
CA TYR A 7 3.15 10.08 3.64
C TYR A 7 4.42 10.77 3.16
N VAL A 8 4.87 10.40 1.95
CA VAL A 8 5.88 11.11 1.16
C VAL A 8 5.35 11.23 -0.26
N ASP A 9 5.07 12.46 -0.69
CA ASP A 9 4.84 12.82 -2.10
C ASP A 9 6.06 13.58 -2.63
N GLY A 10 7.10 12.82 -2.99
CA GLY A 10 8.38 13.39 -3.41
C GLY A 10 8.30 14.20 -4.71
N GLU A 11 7.24 14.03 -5.49
CA GLU A 11 7.02 14.76 -6.74
C GLU A 11 5.97 15.87 -6.63
N SER A 12 5.26 15.97 -5.50
CA SER A 12 4.14 16.91 -5.30
C SER A 12 3.07 16.79 -6.39
N LYS A 13 2.74 15.54 -6.75
CA LYS A 13 1.79 15.18 -7.82
C LYS A 13 0.50 14.57 -7.32
N TRP A 14 0.41 14.30 -6.02
CA TRP A 14 -0.80 13.88 -5.35
C TRP A 14 -1.41 15.06 -4.61
N GLY A 15 -2.73 15.03 -4.48
CA GLY A 15 -3.46 15.93 -3.58
C GLY A 15 -4.19 15.12 -2.54
N SER A 16 -4.51 15.75 -1.41
CA SER A 16 -5.28 15.12 -0.33
C SER A 16 -4.61 13.85 0.22
N GLU A 17 -3.28 13.86 0.38
CA GLU A 17 -2.51 12.64 0.68
C GLU A 17 -2.89 11.98 2.01
N VAL A 18 -3.40 12.75 2.97
CA VAL A 18 -3.87 12.25 4.27
C VAL A 18 -5.15 11.41 4.12
N ASP A 19 -5.98 11.75 3.14
CA ASP A 19 -7.27 11.10 2.83
C ASP A 19 -7.06 9.72 2.16
N ALA A 20 -5.82 9.20 2.09
CA ALA A 20 -5.53 7.82 1.66
C ALA A 20 -5.40 6.84 2.84
N TYR A 21 -5.51 7.33 4.08
CA TYR A 21 -5.28 6.53 5.29
C TYR A 21 -5.98 7.09 6.54
N ASP A 22 -7.09 7.82 6.38
CA ASP A 22 -7.81 8.46 7.49
C ASP A 22 -8.97 7.61 8.04
N GLU A 23 -9.12 6.38 7.54
CA GLU A 23 -10.18 5.41 7.84
C GLU A 23 -11.59 5.88 7.38
N ASP A 24 -11.64 6.77 6.39
CA ASP A 24 -12.86 7.22 5.72
C ASP A 24 -12.86 6.93 4.21
N VAL A 25 -13.60 5.90 3.80
CA VAL A 25 -13.84 5.58 2.38
C VAL A 25 -14.73 6.59 1.64
N GLY A 26 -15.08 7.71 2.28
CA GLY A 26 -15.83 8.85 1.72
C GLY A 26 -14.96 9.90 1.04
N ASP A 27 -13.66 9.93 1.35
CA ASP A 27 -12.70 10.94 0.93
C ASP A 27 -11.52 10.25 0.21
N GLU A 28 -10.71 11.00 -0.55
CA GLU A 28 -9.63 10.38 -1.31
C GLU A 28 -8.41 11.27 -1.54
N ALA A 29 -7.23 10.64 -1.51
CA ALA A 29 -6.07 11.15 -2.22
C ALA A 29 -6.23 10.94 -3.73
N TRP A 30 -5.69 11.85 -4.53
CA TRP A 30 -5.85 11.75 -5.99
C TRP A 30 -4.66 12.27 -6.77
N THR A 31 -4.53 11.76 -8.00
CA THR A 31 -3.56 12.28 -8.98
C THR A 31 -4.09 12.18 -10.41
N ILE A 32 -3.68 13.13 -11.26
CA ILE A 32 -3.84 13.05 -12.72
C ILE A 32 -2.55 12.60 -13.41
N TRP A 33 -1.45 12.51 -12.68
CA TRP A 33 -0.14 12.23 -13.23
C TRP A 33 0.07 10.72 -13.32
N LYS A 34 0.55 10.29 -14.48
CA LYS A 34 1.00 8.90 -14.68
C LYS A 34 2.41 8.75 -14.14
N ALA A 35 2.73 7.55 -13.70
CA ALA A 35 4.00 7.16 -13.12
C ALA A 35 4.41 7.90 -11.82
N ALA A 36 3.48 8.64 -11.20
CA ALA A 36 3.72 9.30 -9.92
C ALA A 36 3.49 8.33 -8.76
N TYR A 37 4.42 8.29 -7.81
CA TYR A 37 4.30 7.50 -6.59
C TYR A 37 3.75 8.35 -5.45
N LEU A 38 2.79 7.80 -4.70
CA LEU A 38 2.52 8.23 -3.33
C LEU A 38 3.00 7.13 -2.39
N GLU A 39 3.88 7.48 -1.46
CA GLU A 39 4.39 6.57 -0.46
C GLU A 39 3.67 6.81 0.87
N LEU A 40 3.08 5.77 1.45
CA LEU A 40 2.43 5.81 2.76
C LEU A 40 3.31 5.05 3.77
N THR A 41 3.63 5.70 4.88
CA THR A 41 4.67 5.29 5.83
C THR A 41 4.10 5.02 7.21
N ARG A 42 4.81 4.18 7.97
CA ARG A 42 4.50 3.90 9.37
C ARG A 42 5.66 3.26 10.13
N VAL A 43 5.50 3.16 11.45
CA VAL A 43 6.34 2.29 12.28
C VAL A 43 6.22 0.84 11.82
N ALA A 44 7.37 0.16 11.81
CA ALA A 44 7.50 -1.22 11.34
C ALA A 44 6.50 -2.17 12.01
N LEU A 45 5.88 -3.04 11.20
CA LEU A 45 5.05 -4.15 11.67
C LEU A 45 5.37 -5.44 10.92
N ASN A 46 5.11 -6.58 11.55
CA ASN A 46 5.14 -7.86 10.87
C ASN A 46 3.88 -8.00 10.04
N CYS A 47 4.03 -8.07 8.73
CA CYS A 47 2.96 -7.94 7.74
C CYS A 47 3.06 -9.05 6.70
N ASP A 48 1.93 -9.66 6.33
CA ASP A 48 1.88 -10.68 5.26
C ASP A 48 1.01 -10.27 4.07
N LYS A 49 0.18 -9.23 4.24
CA LYS A 49 -0.69 -8.65 3.22
C LYS A 49 -0.85 -7.15 3.41
N VAL A 50 -1.08 -6.43 2.33
CA VAL A 50 -1.62 -5.06 2.36
C VAL A 50 -2.95 -5.03 1.64
N ARG A 51 -3.75 -4.01 1.87
CA ARG A 51 -4.97 -3.76 1.09
C ARG A 51 -5.06 -2.30 0.69
N VAL A 52 -5.70 -2.06 -0.44
CA VAL A 52 -5.99 -0.70 -0.94
C VAL A 52 -7.44 -0.61 -1.37
N TYR A 53 -8.00 0.59 -1.28
CA TYR A 53 -9.28 0.95 -1.85
C TYR A 53 -9.03 2.06 -2.88
N VAL A 54 -9.20 1.75 -4.17
CA VAL A 54 -8.82 2.64 -5.26
C VAL A 54 -9.92 2.75 -6.31
N SER A 55 -9.94 3.86 -7.04
CA SER A 55 -10.82 4.05 -8.18
C SER A 55 -10.22 4.91 -9.28
N VAL A 56 -10.96 4.97 -10.39
CA VAL A 56 -10.83 6.02 -11.41
C VAL A 56 -12.14 6.79 -11.48
N SER A 57 -12.07 8.12 -11.63
CA SER A 57 -13.21 9.00 -11.36
C SER A 57 -14.35 8.96 -12.40
N ILE A 58 -14.14 8.38 -13.60
CA ILE A 58 -15.18 8.36 -14.64
C ILE A 58 -15.57 6.92 -15.03
N PHE A 59 -14.70 6.22 -15.77
CA PHE A 59 -14.95 4.85 -16.23
C PHE A 59 -13.63 4.08 -16.35
N GLY A 60 -13.68 2.78 -16.06
CA GLY A 60 -12.58 1.84 -16.24
C GLY A 60 -12.15 1.14 -14.95
N SER A 61 -11.18 0.26 -15.09
CA SER A 61 -10.48 -0.36 -13.96
C SER A 61 -9.25 0.48 -13.61
N PRO A 62 -8.99 0.76 -12.32
CA PRO A 62 -7.73 1.35 -11.90
C PRO A 62 -6.58 0.39 -12.24
N ASN A 63 -5.53 0.88 -12.92
CA ASN A 63 -4.31 0.11 -13.19
C ASN A 63 -3.07 0.82 -12.66
N TYR A 64 -2.36 0.09 -11.81
CA TYR A 64 -1.36 0.63 -10.90
C TYR A 64 -0.39 -0.45 -10.43
N ASP A 65 0.72 0.01 -9.85
CA ASP A 65 1.69 -0.83 -9.15
C ASP A 65 1.56 -0.64 -7.65
N VAL A 66 1.60 -1.74 -6.88
CA VAL A 66 1.76 -1.71 -5.41
C VAL A 66 3.13 -2.23 -5.08
N ASP A 67 3.92 -1.40 -4.39
CA ASP A 67 5.19 -1.82 -3.80
C ASP A 67 5.12 -1.73 -2.28
N VAL A 68 5.85 -2.60 -1.59
CA VAL A 68 6.05 -2.55 -0.13
C VAL A 68 7.53 -2.46 0.22
N TYR A 69 7.87 -1.73 1.28
CA TYR A 69 9.25 -1.53 1.71
C TYR A 69 9.60 -2.43 2.91
N TYR A 70 10.50 -3.38 2.67
CA TYR A 70 11.09 -4.26 3.69
C TYR A 70 12.49 -4.70 3.26
N SER A 71 13.31 -5.14 4.22
CA SER A 71 14.69 -5.60 3.97
C SER A 71 15.56 -4.57 3.22
N GLY A 72 15.30 -3.27 3.42
CA GLY A 72 16.08 -2.17 2.84
C GLY A 72 15.76 -1.83 1.38
N GLY A 73 14.64 -2.32 0.83
CA GLY A 73 14.26 -2.04 -0.55
C GLY A 73 12.75 -2.11 -0.80
N TRP A 74 12.34 -1.60 -1.96
CA TRP A 74 10.97 -1.71 -2.48
C TRP A 74 10.78 -3.01 -3.24
N HIS A 75 9.68 -3.71 -2.96
CA HIS A 75 9.30 -4.96 -3.63
C HIS A 75 7.92 -4.79 -4.25
N ASN A 76 7.84 -4.96 -5.57
CA ASN A 76 6.56 -4.92 -6.29
C ASN A 76 5.77 -6.20 -6.01
N ILE A 77 4.55 -6.05 -5.50
CA ILE A 77 3.65 -7.17 -5.16
C ILE A 77 2.40 -7.21 -6.03
N HIS A 78 2.15 -6.15 -6.79
CA HIS A 78 1.07 -6.08 -7.78
C HIS A 78 1.45 -5.12 -8.91
N SER A 79 1.05 -5.47 -10.13
CA SER A 79 1.10 -4.62 -11.32
C SER A 79 -0.08 -4.99 -12.21
N GLY A 80 -1.00 -4.05 -12.44
CA GLY A 80 -2.11 -4.21 -13.38
C GLY A 80 -3.43 -3.69 -12.83
N GLU A 81 -4.52 -4.13 -13.47
CA GLU A 81 -5.88 -3.72 -13.12
C GLU A 81 -6.41 -4.40 -11.84
N SER A 82 -7.25 -3.69 -11.09
CA SER A 82 -8.05 -4.26 -10.00
C SER A 82 -9.52 -3.86 -10.10
N ALA A 83 -10.34 -4.44 -9.22
CA ALA A 83 -11.70 -3.94 -8.99
C ALA A 83 -11.67 -2.46 -8.59
N ASN A 84 -12.71 -1.74 -9.01
CA ASN A 84 -12.88 -0.30 -8.79
C ASN A 84 -13.80 -0.09 -7.58
N LYS A 85 -13.41 0.78 -6.64
CA LYS A 85 -14.15 1.07 -5.39
C LYS A 85 -14.43 -0.17 -4.54
N GLU A 86 -13.42 -1.01 -4.39
CA GLU A 86 -13.47 -2.17 -3.51
C GLU A 86 -12.14 -2.33 -2.78
N TRP A 87 -12.18 -2.93 -1.60
CA TRP A 87 -10.97 -3.36 -0.91
C TRP A 87 -10.32 -4.52 -1.66
N VAL A 88 -9.10 -4.31 -2.12
CA VAL A 88 -8.29 -5.35 -2.79
C VAL A 88 -7.10 -5.68 -1.92
N GLU A 89 -6.94 -6.97 -1.59
CA GLU A 89 -5.83 -7.46 -0.78
C GLU A 89 -4.71 -8.04 -1.65
N PHE A 90 -3.46 -7.71 -1.31
CA PHE A 90 -2.27 -8.20 -1.98
C PHE A 90 -1.38 -8.96 -0.99
N ALA A 91 -1.03 -10.19 -1.34
CA ALA A 91 -0.11 -10.99 -0.55
C ALA A 91 1.34 -10.52 -0.77
N VAL A 92 2.09 -10.41 0.33
CA VAL A 92 3.54 -10.13 0.32
C VAL A 92 4.32 -11.40 -0.07
N GLY A 93 3.74 -12.59 0.19
CA GLY A 93 4.35 -13.90 -0.08
C GLY A 93 5.09 -14.50 1.12
N SER A 94 5.41 -13.68 2.13
CA SER A 94 6.00 -14.05 3.42
C SER A 94 5.55 -13.05 4.50
N THR A 95 5.88 -13.32 5.76
CA THR A 95 5.75 -12.31 6.82
C THR A 95 7.02 -11.48 6.88
N GLU A 96 6.90 -10.19 6.60
CA GLU A 96 8.02 -9.24 6.53
C GLU A 96 7.85 -8.10 7.54
N SER A 97 8.96 -7.46 7.92
CA SER A 97 8.94 -6.23 8.71
C SER A 97 8.77 -5.03 7.75
N ILE A 98 7.52 -4.61 7.54
CA ILE A 98 7.15 -3.57 6.57
C ILE A 98 7.01 -2.21 7.25
N THR A 99 7.58 -1.17 6.63
CA THR A 99 7.52 0.22 7.12
C THR A 99 6.82 1.19 6.17
N ALA A 100 6.61 0.79 4.91
CA ALA A 100 5.90 1.60 3.94
C ALA A 100 5.25 0.76 2.85
N MET A 101 4.23 1.32 2.21
CA MET A 101 3.72 0.88 0.91
C MET A 101 3.66 2.09 -0.02
N ARG A 102 3.66 1.87 -1.32
CA ARG A 102 3.43 2.94 -2.29
C ARG A 102 2.61 2.46 -3.46
N LEU A 103 1.84 3.38 -4.01
CA LEU A 103 1.08 3.18 -5.24
C LEU A 103 1.65 4.06 -6.34
N LYS A 104 1.74 3.49 -7.55
CA LYS A 104 1.98 4.24 -8.78
C LYS A 104 0.85 4.04 -9.75
N HIS A 105 0.24 5.13 -10.18
CA HIS A 105 -0.71 5.10 -11.29
C HIS A 105 0.03 4.82 -12.61
N ASN A 106 -0.19 3.65 -13.22
CA ASN A 106 0.46 3.28 -14.48
C ASN A 106 -0.24 3.95 -15.67
N SER A 107 -1.53 3.65 -15.78
CA SER A 107 -2.45 4.05 -16.83
C SER A 107 -3.80 3.43 -16.52
N GLY A 108 -4.91 4.02 -16.93
CA GLY A 108 -6.21 3.35 -16.81
C GLY A 108 -7.34 4.35 -16.61
N GLY A 109 -8.50 4.02 -17.16
CA GLY A 109 -9.68 4.87 -17.15
C GLY A 109 -9.52 6.27 -17.75
N MET A 110 -10.63 7.00 -17.80
CA MET A 110 -10.62 8.44 -18.00
C MET A 110 -10.77 9.11 -16.63
N GLY A 111 -9.95 10.12 -16.32
CA GLY A 111 -10.08 10.90 -15.08
C GLY A 111 -8.90 10.75 -14.11
N ASN A 112 -9.17 11.09 -12.84
CA ASN A 112 -8.20 11.03 -11.76
C ASN A 112 -8.04 9.59 -11.28
N PHE A 113 -6.81 9.20 -10.96
CA PHE A 113 -6.56 8.03 -10.13
C PHE A 113 -6.78 8.43 -8.68
N GLN A 114 -7.60 7.67 -7.96
CA GLN A 114 -8.07 7.97 -6.62
C GLN A 114 -7.66 6.84 -5.68
N TRP A 115 -7.05 7.19 -4.56
CA TRP A 115 -6.67 6.29 -3.49
C TRP A 115 -7.39 6.72 -2.23
N TRP A 116 -8.43 5.98 -1.89
CA TRP A 116 -9.33 6.26 -0.77
C TRP A 116 -8.73 5.74 0.52
N GLU A 117 -8.22 4.50 0.51
CA GLU A 117 -7.75 3.91 1.74
C GLU A 117 -6.62 2.89 1.54
N ALA A 118 -5.83 2.72 2.59
CA ALA A 118 -4.67 1.84 2.62
C ALA A 118 -4.46 1.21 3.98
N ASP A 119 -4.07 -0.06 3.98
CA ASP A 119 -4.02 -0.81 5.23
C ASP A 119 -3.01 -1.95 5.23
N PHE A 120 -2.33 -2.16 6.36
CA PHE A 120 -1.38 -3.24 6.55
C PHE A 120 -1.99 -4.36 7.41
N ASN A 121 -1.84 -5.62 6.99
CA ASN A 121 -2.28 -6.76 7.79
C ASN A 121 -1.21 -7.13 8.83
N GLN A 122 -1.31 -6.52 10.02
CA GLN A 122 -0.44 -6.90 11.12
C GLN A 122 -0.68 -8.34 11.58
N VAL A 123 0.40 -9.13 11.61
CA VAL A 123 0.42 -10.49 12.13
C VAL A 123 1.39 -10.62 13.30
N ALA A 124 1.23 -11.68 14.09
CA ALA A 124 2.19 -12.01 15.13
C ALA A 124 3.57 -12.29 14.52
N ALA A 125 4.65 -11.94 15.23
CA ALA A 125 5.98 -12.35 14.82
C ALA A 125 6.03 -13.89 14.73
N PRO A 126 6.69 -14.47 13.72
CA PRO A 126 6.94 -15.90 13.72
C PRO A 126 7.71 -16.27 15.00
N PRO A 127 7.40 -17.41 15.65
CA PRO A 127 8.10 -17.81 16.85
C PRO A 127 9.59 -17.88 16.55
N SER A 128 10.39 -17.06 17.26
CA SER A 128 11.84 -17.11 17.15
C SER A 128 12.32 -18.52 17.44
N ALA A 129 13.08 -19.13 16.52
CA ALA A 129 13.67 -20.44 16.72
C ALA A 129 14.39 -20.47 18.08
N ARG A 130 13.86 -21.26 19.03
CA ARG A 130 14.50 -21.46 20.33
C ARG A 130 15.90 -22.00 20.06
N ARG A 131 16.93 -21.21 20.38
CA ARG A 131 18.30 -21.73 20.50
C ARG A 131 18.28 -22.75 21.64
N ILE A 132 18.21 -24.02 21.30
CA ILE A 132 18.46 -25.10 22.26
C ILE A 132 19.96 -25.05 22.54
N PHE A 133 20.34 -24.48 23.67
CA PHE A 133 21.68 -24.63 24.20
C PHE A 133 21.78 -26.05 24.75
N ILE A 134 22.42 -26.95 24.01
CA ILE A 134 22.87 -28.24 24.54
C ILE A 134 24.16 -27.94 25.29
N THR A 135 24.10 -27.80 26.61
CA THR A 135 25.28 -27.87 27.46
C THR A 135 25.71 -29.33 27.56
N GLN A 136 26.93 -29.63 27.12
CA GLN A 136 27.62 -30.90 27.37
C GLN A 136 28.18 -30.94 28.81
#